data_AF-A0A0G0W2N9-F1
#
_entry.id   AF-A0A0G0W2N9-F1
#
_cell.length_a   1.000
_cell.length_b   1.000
_cell.length_c   1.000
_cell.angle_alpha   90.00
_cell.angle_beta   90.00
_cell.angle_gamma   90.00
#
_symmetry.space_group_name_H-M   'P 1'
#
loop_
_entity.id
_entity.type
_entity.pdbx_description
1 polymer ?
#
loop_
_entity_poly.entity_id
_entity_poly.type
_entity_poly.pdbx_seq_one_letter_code
_entity_poly.pdbx_strand_id
1 'polypeptide(L)'
;MDIKELNKSQLILLAILLSFVTSIATGITTVTLMDQAPTSVTVPINRIVRQTVEKIVPVEVLKEASLTSEQKKILEDLKAIQPLTVSLYLKGAKEDGSEDKILATGLFLGENKVVIAKVITEPKEGEVYVIKSILGEKKISKISPEKDFTIIELEKEEVISPIPVEEIPAVKEPARPTGAGGETPATITP
;
A
#
# COMPACT_ATOMS: atom_id res chain seq x y z
N MET A 1 45.85 3.05 31.12
CA MET A 1 44.41 2.77 30.97
C MET A 1 44.24 1.30 31.20
N ASP A 2 43.79 0.91 32.38
CA ASP A 2 43.56 -0.50 32.69
C ASP A 2 42.21 -0.95 32.15
N ILE A 3 42.12 -2.17 31.61
CA ILE A 3 40.85 -2.73 31.10
C ILE A 3 39.75 -2.79 32.17
N LYS A 4 40.17 -2.81 33.45
CA LYS A 4 39.31 -2.80 34.63
C LYS A 4 38.61 -1.46 34.88
N GLU A 5 39.07 -0.39 34.25
CA GLU A 5 38.53 0.97 34.38
C GLU A 5 37.51 1.31 33.29
N LEU A 6 37.25 0.40 32.34
CA LEU A 6 36.31 0.60 31.24
C LEU A 6 34.86 0.36 31.68
N ASN A 7 33.95 1.24 31.23
CA ASN A 7 32.52 1.04 31.41
C ASN A 7 32.02 -0.15 30.56
N LYS A 8 30.92 -0.79 30.96
CA LYS A 8 30.28 -1.93 30.27
C LYS A 8 30.11 -1.67 28.77
N SER A 9 29.62 -0.49 28.39
CA SER A 9 29.44 -0.13 26.97
C SER A 9 30.76 -0.05 26.20
N GLN A 10 31.83 0.44 26.82
CA GLN A 10 33.16 0.53 26.19
C GLN A 10 33.78 -0.85 26.01
N LEU A 11 33.61 -1.75 26.99
CA LEU A 11 34.02 -3.15 26.84
C LEU A 11 33.27 -3.86 25.72
N ILE A 12 31.96 -3.63 25.58
CA ILE A 12 31.16 -4.18 24.49
C ILE A 12 31.65 -3.63 23.14
N LEU A 13 31.87 -2.32 23.04
CA LEU A 13 32.36 -1.70 21.81
C LEU A 13 33.75 -2.20 21.43
N LEU A 14 34.65 -2.36 22.41
CA LEU A 14 35.98 -2.93 22.23
C LEU A 14 35.90 -4.39 21.77
N ALA A 15 35.02 -5.19 22.36
CA ALA A 15 34.82 -6.58 21.95
C ALA A 15 34.30 -6.69 20.52
N ILE A 16 33.33 -5.85 20.13
CA ILE A 16 32.81 -5.79 18.76
C ILE A 16 33.92 -5.36 17.79
N LEU A 17 34.68 -4.32 18.13
CA LEU A 17 35.81 -3.86 17.31
C LEU A 17 36.85 -4.97 17.12
N LEU A 18 37.24 -5.65 18.20
CA LEU A 18 38.22 -6.73 18.15
C LEU A 18 37.71 -7.90 17.30
N SER A 19 36.42 -8.24 17.42
CA SER A 19 35.78 -9.27 16.59
C SER A 19 35.84 -8.91 15.11
N PHE A 20 35.53 -7.66 14.78
CA PHE A 20 35.56 -7.15 13.42
C PHE A 20 36.96 -7.17 12.82
N VAL A 21 37.95 -6.62 13.53
CA VAL A 21 39.35 -6.59 13.07
C VAL A 21 39.91 -8.01 12.93
N THR A 22 39.59 -8.91 13.86
CA THR A 22 40.03 -10.32 13.80
C THR A 22 39.45 -11.05 12.58
N SER A 23 38.18 -10.77 12.23
CA SER A 23 37.55 -11.36 11.03
C SER A 23 38.29 -10.96 9.75
N ILE A 24 38.62 -9.67 9.61
CA ILE A 24 39.34 -9.16 8.43
C ILE A 24 40.78 -9.70 8.41
N ALA A 25 41.48 -9.66 9.55
CA ALA A 25 42.84 -10.16 9.66
C ALA A 25 42.91 -11.65 9.28
N THR A 26 41.99 -12.47 9.78
CA THR A 26 41.91 -13.89 9.43
C THR A 26 41.68 -14.08 7.93
N GLY A 27 40.76 -13.33 7.33
CA GLY A 27 40.52 -13.35 5.90
C GLY A 27 41.78 -13.07 5.09
N ILE A 28 42.47 -11.96 5.37
CA ILE A 28 43.70 -11.57 4.66
C ILE A 28 44.80 -12.61 4.86
N THR A 29 45.05 -13.06 6.10
CA THR A 29 46.09 -14.05 6.37
C THR A 29 45.84 -15.37 5.64
N THR A 30 44.58 -15.83 5.56
CA THR A 30 44.26 -17.06 4.80
C THR A 30 44.56 -16.93 3.31
N VAL A 31 44.28 -15.78 2.70
CA VAL A 31 44.62 -15.52 1.28
C VAL A 31 46.13 -15.43 1.08
N THR A 32 46.85 -14.72 1.97
CA THR A 32 48.31 -14.62 1.88
C THR A 32 49.02 -15.97 2.03
N LEU A 33 48.50 -16.86 2.88
CA LEU A 33 49.01 -18.23 3.00
C LEU A 33 48.70 -19.07 1.75
N MET A 34 47.56 -18.82 1.10
CA MET A 34 47.21 -19.46 -0.17
C MET A 34 48.19 -19.06 -1.29
N ASP A 35 48.60 -17.79 -1.35
CA ASP A 35 49.57 -17.31 -2.36
C ASP A 35 50.97 -17.95 -2.20
N GLN A 36 51.30 -18.41 -0.99
CA GLN A 36 52.56 -19.11 -0.70
C GLN A 36 52.43 -20.63 -0.81
N ALA A 37 51.22 -21.16 -1.00
CA ALA A 37 50.97 -22.59 -1.05
C ALA A 37 51.33 -23.20 -2.42
N PRO A 38 51.74 -24.48 -2.48
CA PRO A 38 52.01 -25.17 -3.73
C PRO A 38 50.79 -25.21 -4.67
N THR A 39 51.06 -25.21 -5.99
CA THR A 39 50.02 -25.25 -7.03
C THR A 39 49.12 -26.48 -6.96
N SER A 40 49.59 -27.59 -6.38
CA SER A 40 48.80 -28.79 -6.16
C SER A 40 47.59 -28.58 -5.24
N VAL A 41 47.64 -27.56 -4.37
CA VAL A 41 46.58 -27.23 -3.41
C VAL A 41 45.77 -26.04 -3.89
N THR A 42 46.41 -25.01 -4.45
CA THR A 42 45.73 -23.77 -4.86
C THR A 42 44.86 -23.93 -6.11
N VAL A 43 45.26 -24.78 -7.06
CA VAL A 43 44.51 -25.00 -8.32
C VAL A 43 43.14 -25.64 -8.08
N PRO A 44 43.00 -26.75 -7.32
CA PRO A 44 41.70 -27.30 -6.98
C PRO A 44 40.80 -26.30 -6.25
N ILE A 45 41.34 -25.56 -5.28
CA ILE A 45 40.58 -24.55 -4.52
C ILE A 45 40.05 -23.47 -5.46
N ASN A 46 40.90 -22.89 -6.30
CA ASN A 46 40.49 -21.86 -7.26
C ASN A 46 39.46 -22.37 -8.28
N ARG A 47 39.53 -23.64 -8.68
CA ARG A 47 38.51 -24.24 -9.55
C ARG A 47 37.15 -24.30 -8.86
N ILE A 48 37.11 -24.76 -7.60
CA ILE A 48 35.85 -24.81 -6.83
C ILE A 48 35.32 -23.40 -6.57
N VAL A 49 36.18 -22.44 -6.21
CA VAL A 49 35.78 -21.04 -6.01
C VAL A 49 35.18 -20.48 -7.30
N ARG A 50 35.81 -20.66 -8.46
CA ARG A 50 35.24 -20.22 -9.75
C ARG A 50 33.88 -20.85 -10.02
N GLN A 51 33.76 -22.18 -9.90
CA GLN A 51 32.48 -22.88 -10.12
C GLN A 51 31.41 -22.49 -9.11
N THR A 52 31.80 -22.11 -7.88
CA THR A 52 30.87 -21.67 -6.84
C THR A 52 30.43 -20.24 -7.14
N VAL A 53 31.37 -19.31 -7.32
CA VAL A 53 31.13 -17.89 -7.64
C VAL A 53 30.30 -17.73 -8.91
N GLU A 54 30.56 -18.53 -9.95
CA GLU A 54 29.75 -18.56 -11.18
C GLU A 54 28.31 -19.06 -10.95
N LYS A 55 28.08 -19.89 -9.92
CA LYS A 55 26.75 -20.40 -9.57
C LYS A 55 25.99 -19.53 -8.58
N ILE A 56 26.65 -18.55 -7.94
CA ILE A 56 26.00 -17.55 -7.05
C ILE A 56 25.46 -16.35 -7.83
N VAL A 57 25.29 -16.46 -9.16
CA VAL A 57 24.30 -15.62 -9.84
C VAL A 57 23.00 -15.80 -9.04
N PRO A 58 22.35 -14.71 -8.59
CA PRO A 58 21.12 -14.84 -7.83
C PRO A 58 20.23 -15.79 -8.63
N VAL A 59 19.82 -16.89 -7.99
CA VAL A 59 18.64 -17.63 -8.44
C VAL A 59 17.63 -16.53 -8.68
N GLU A 60 17.19 -16.33 -9.93
CA GLU A 60 16.07 -15.48 -10.25
C GLU A 60 14.89 -16.07 -9.48
N VAL A 61 14.78 -15.68 -8.20
CA VAL A 61 13.59 -15.82 -7.40
C VAL A 61 12.57 -15.02 -8.16
N LEU A 62 11.70 -15.77 -8.82
CA LEU A 62 10.66 -15.30 -9.72
C LEU A 62 11.18 -14.87 -11.10
N LYS A 63 11.68 -15.83 -11.88
CA LYS A 63 11.17 -15.90 -13.25
C LYS A 63 9.66 -15.99 -13.11
N GLU A 64 8.96 -14.85 -13.22
CA GLU A 64 7.53 -14.81 -13.44
C GLU A 64 7.26 -15.92 -14.44
N ALA A 65 6.54 -16.96 -14.02
CA ALA A 65 6.11 -18.00 -14.94
C ALA A 65 5.41 -17.24 -16.05
N SER A 66 6.07 -17.15 -17.21
CA SER A 66 5.61 -16.34 -18.32
C SER A 66 4.22 -16.86 -18.65
N LEU A 67 3.20 -16.13 -18.21
CA LEU A 67 1.82 -16.51 -18.42
C LEU A 67 1.64 -16.72 -19.92
N THR A 68 1.05 -17.85 -20.30
CA THR A 68 0.70 -18.10 -21.69
C THR A 68 -0.22 -16.99 -22.18
N SER A 69 -0.27 -16.75 -23.50
CA SER A 69 -1.16 -15.72 -24.06
C SER A 69 -2.62 -15.90 -23.64
N GLU A 70 -3.06 -17.15 -23.45
CA GLU A 70 -4.38 -17.50 -22.93
C GLU A 70 -4.56 -17.09 -21.46
N GLN A 71 -3.57 -17.37 -20.60
CA GLN A 71 -3.59 -16.99 -19.19
C GLN A 71 -3.58 -15.46 -19.01
N LYS A 72 -2.87 -14.73 -19.87
CA LYS A 72 -2.90 -13.26 -19.87
C LYS A 72 -4.29 -12.72 -20.23
N LYS A 73 -4.97 -13.32 -21.21
CA LYS A 73 -6.33 -12.93 -21.58
C LYS A 73 -7.31 -13.14 -20.42
N ILE A 74 -7.23 -14.30 -19.75
CA ILE A 74 -8.05 -14.59 -18.57
C ILE A 74 -7.76 -13.58 -17.45
N LEU A 75 -6.50 -13.19 -17.24
CA LEU A 75 -6.15 -12.20 -16.22
C LEU A 75 -6.76 -10.83 -16.50
N GLU A 76 -6.75 -10.38 -17.76
CA GLU A 76 -7.40 -9.13 -18.16
C GLU A 76 -8.92 -9.19 -17.95
N ASP A 77 -9.56 -10.32 -18.30
CA ASP A 77 -10.99 -10.54 -18.05
C ASP A 77 -11.30 -10.52 -16.54
N LEU A 78 -10.44 -11.12 -15.69
CA LEU A 78 -10.60 -11.10 -14.24
C LEU A 78 -10.42 -9.70 -13.63
N LYS A 79 -9.48 -8.89 -14.16
CA LYS A 79 -9.32 -7.50 -13.74
C LYS A 79 -10.57 -6.67 -14.02
N ALA A 80 -11.27 -6.93 -15.13
CA ALA A 80 -12.52 -6.26 -15.45
C ALA A 80 -13.67 -6.63 -14.49
N ILE A 81 -13.66 -7.84 -13.92
CA ILE A 81 -14.67 -8.34 -12.98
C ILE A 81 -14.35 -7.95 -11.52
N GLN A 82 -13.09 -7.70 -11.21
CA GLN A 82 -12.64 -7.35 -9.85
C GLN A 82 -13.44 -6.20 -9.19
N PRO A 83 -13.74 -5.08 -9.88
CA PRO A 83 -14.56 -3.99 -9.31
C PRO A 83 -15.99 -4.39 -8.95
N LEU A 84 -16.53 -5.42 -9.61
CA LEU A 84 -17.88 -5.93 -9.36
C LEU A 84 -17.91 -6.90 -8.18
N THR A 85 -16.76 -7.38 -7.70
CA THR A 85 -16.69 -8.32 -6.58
C THR A 85 -16.67 -7.57 -5.25
N VAL A 86 -17.47 -8.05 -4.30
CA VAL A 86 -17.55 -7.46 -2.96
C VAL A 86 -17.51 -8.53 -1.89
N SER A 87 -16.99 -8.19 -0.71
CA SER A 87 -16.95 -9.09 0.43
C SER A 87 -17.77 -8.52 1.58
N LEU A 88 -18.63 -9.37 2.14
CA LEU A 88 -19.42 -9.09 3.33
C LEU A 88 -18.61 -9.45 4.57
N TYR A 89 -18.47 -8.49 5.48
CA TYR A 89 -17.78 -8.66 6.75
C TYR A 89 -18.75 -8.47 7.91
N LEU A 90 -18.55 -9.29 8.94
CA LEU A 90 -19.00 -9.01 10.29
C LEU A 90 -17.96 -8.10 10.95
N LYS A 91 -18.36 -6.89 11.31
CA LYS A 91 -17.50 -5.93 11.99
C LYS A 91 -17.22 -6.43 13.41
N GLY A 92 -15.95 -6.64 13.73
CA GLY A 92 -15.54 -6.97 15.09
C GLY A 92 -15.77 -5.80 16.03
N ALA A 93 -16.17 -6.06 17.27
CA ALA A 93 -16.24 -5.02 18.29
C ALA A 93 -14.81 -4.47 18.48
N LYS A 94 -14.61 -3.20 18.09
CA LYS A 94 -13.30 -2.52 18.16
C LYS A 94 -12.74 -2.41 19.58
N GLU A 95 -13.52 -2.74 20.60
CA GLU A 95 -13.10 -2.73 22.00
C GLU A 95 -12.44 -4.04 22.48
N ASP A 96 -12.52 -5.15 21.72
CA ASP A 96 -11.95 -6.46 22.11
C ASP A 96 -10.83 -6.96 21.17
N GLY A 97 -10.30 -6.09 20.29
CA GLY A 97 -9.25 -6.47 19.33
C GLY A 97 -9.68 -7.51 18.29
N SER A 98 -10.97 -7.81 18.18
CA SER A 98 -11.51 -8.76 17.22
C SER A 98 -11.42 -8.21 15.78
N GLU A 99 -10.78 -8.98 14.89
CA GLU A 99 -10.66 -8.64 13.47
C GLU A 99 -11.98 -8.83 12.71
N ASP A 100 -12.18 -8.08 11.62
CA ASP A 100 -13.37 -8.19 10.79
C ASP A 100 -13.43 -9.57 10.11
N LYS A 101 -14.49 -10.34 10.41
CA LYS A 101 -14.66 -11.71 9.89
C LYS A 101 -15.40 -11.69 8.55
N ILE A 102 -14.79 -12.24 7.50
CA ILE A 102 -15.46 -12.43 6.21
C ILE A 102 -16.59 -13.45 6.36
N LEU A 103 -17.82 -13.05 6.04
CA LEU A 103 -19.01 -13.91 6.07
C LEU A 103 -19.31 -14.52 4.71
N ALA A 104 -19.12 -13.75 3.64
CA ALA A 104 -19.39 -14.17 2.27
C ALA A 104 -18.78 -13.22 1.22
N THR A 105 -18.72 -13.68 -0.02
CA THR A 105 -18.36 -12.89 -1.20
C THR A 105 -19.57 -12.83 -2.14
N GLY A 106 -19.76 -11.68 -2.78
CA GLY A 106 -20.87 -11.41 -3.68
C GLY A 106 -20.48 -10.55 -4.87
N LEU A 107 -21.47 -10.24 -5.69
CA LEU A 107 -21.35 -9.42 -6.89
C LEU A 107 -22.25 -8.20 -6.81
N PHE A 108 -21.75 -7.05 -7.25
CA PHE A 108 -22.50 -5.81 -7.36
C PHE A 108 -23.46 -5.88 -8.56
N LEU A 109 -24.75 -5.61 -8.33
CA LEU A 109 -25.79 -5.50 -9.34
C LEU A 109 -26.37 -4.08 -9.32
N GLY A 110 -26.16 -3.32 -10.39
CA GLY A 110 -26.67 -1.94 -10.50
C GLY A 110 -25.91 -0.95 -9.62
N GLU A 111 -26.55 0.11 -9.13
CA GLU A 111 -25.89 1.19 -8.38
C GLU A 111 -25.72 0.91 -6.88
N ASN A 112 -26.59 0.07 -6.28
CA ASN A 112 -26.68 -0.08 -4.82
C ASN A 112 -27.11 -1.47 -4.35
N LYS A 113 -27.12 -2.49 -5.21
CA LYS A 113 -27.51 -3.85 -4.80
C LYS A 113 -26.32 -4.80 -4.92
N VAL A 114 -26.24 -5.74 -4.00
CA VAL A 114 -25.24 -6.80 -3.97
C VAL A 114 -25.96 -8.13 -3.87
N VAL A 115 -25.55 -9.10 -4.69
CA VAL A 115 -26.04 -10.48 -4.60
C VAL A 115 -24.95 -11.35 -4.00
N ILE A 116 -25.31 -12.08 -2.95
CA ILE A 116 -24.46 -13.08 -2.31
C ILE A 116 -25.06 -14.46 -2.58
N ALA A 117 -24.28 -15.37 -3.15
CA ALA A 117 -24.67 -16.75 -3.44
C ALA A 117 -24.68 -17.63 -2.17
N LYS A 118 -25.26 -17.10 -1.10
CA LYS A 118 -25.42 -17.73 0.22
C LYS A 118 -26.55 -17.01 0.95
N VAL A 119 -27.38 -17.76 1.65
CA VAL A 119 -28.40 -17.18 2.54
C VAL A 119 -27.71 -16.59 3.76
N ILE A 120 -27.84 -15.28 3.95
CA ILE A 120 -27.29 -14.54 5.07
C ILE A 120 -28.46 -14.10 5.94
N THR A 121 -28.43 -14.50 7.21
CA THR A 121 -29.41 -14.06 8.21
C THR A 121 -29.11 -12.63 8.65
N GLU A 122 -30.11 -11.92 9.15
CA GLU A 122 -29.91 -10.60 9.74
C GLU A 122 -28.90 -10.65 10.92
N PRO A 123 -28.12 -9.58 11.13
CA PRO A 123 -27.17 -9.52 12.24
C PRO A 123 -27.87 -9.70 13.58
N LYS A 124 -27.24 -10.45 14.48
CA LYS A 124 -27.75 -10.60 15.86
C LYS A 124 -27.55 -9.29 16.63
N GLU A 125 -28.28 -9.11 17.73
CA GLU A 125 -28.22 -7.91 18.57
C GLU A 125 -26.76 -7.58 18.97
N GLY A 126 -26.22 -6.47 18.44
CA GLY A 126 -24.83 -6.04 18.62
C GLY A 126 -23.86 -6.31 17.45
N GLU A 127 -24.27 -7.05 16.42
CA GLU A 127 -23.48 -7.30 15.21
C GLU A 127 -23.74 -6.22 14.14
N VAL A 128 -22.67 -5.76 13.48
CA VAL A 128 -22.77 -4.81 12.35
C VAL A 128 -22.18 -5.45 11.11
N TYR A 129 -22.97 -5.55 10.05
CA TYR A 129 -22.48 -6.04 8.77
C TYR A 129 -22.05 -4.87 7.88
N VAL A 130 -20.89 -5.03 7.24
CA VAL A 130 -20.32 -4.05 6.32
C VAL A 130 -19.89 -4.73 5.04
N ILE A 131 -20.10 -4.08 3.91
CA ILE A 131 -19.60 -4.54 2.62
C ILE A 131 -18.33 -3.77 2.31
N LYS A 132 -17.24 -4.49 2.02
CA LYS A 132 -15.99 -3.89 1.54
C LYS A 132 -15.75 -4.30 0.10
N SER A 133 -15.42 -3.31 -0.72
CA SER A 133 -14.98 -3.46 -2.11
C SER A 133 -13.70 -2.66 -2.32
N ILE A 134 -13.11 -2.76 -3.51
CA ILE A 134 -12.04 -1.85 -3.95
C ILE A 134 -12.47 -0.37 -3.93
N LEU A 135 -13.79 -0.12 -3.98
CA LEU A 135 -14.39 1.22 -3.93
C LEU A 135 -14.57 1.77 -2.50
N GLY A 136 -14.31 0.97 -1.46
CA GLY A 136 -14.46 1.36 -0.06
C GLY A 136 -15.41 0.49 0.75
N GLU A 137 -15.66 0.90 2.00
CA GLU A 137 -16.57 0.25 2.94
C GLU A 137 -17.95 0.93 2.88
N LYS A 138 -19.02 0.16 2.63
CA LYS A 138 -20.41 0.64 2.65
C LYS A 138 -21.24 -0.12 3.67
N LYS A 139 -22.13 0.60 4.35
CA LYS A 139 -23.11 0.02 5.27
C LYS A 139 -24.29 -0.57 4.52
N ILE A 140 -24.92 -1.55 5.15
CA ILE A 140 -26.08 -2.26 4.62
C ILE A 140 -27.35 -1.56 5.08
N SER A 141 -28.22 -1.20 4.13
CA SER A 141 -29.55 -0.67 4.43
C SER A 141 -30.59 -1.77 4.57
N LYS A 142 -30.52 -2.83 3.76
CA LYS A 142 -31.52 -3.90 3.77
C LYS A 142 -30.91 -5.23 3.37
N ILE A 143 -31.35 -6.30 4.02
CA ILE A 143 -31.01 -7.68 3.68
C ILE A 143 -32.32 -8.37 3.26
N SER A 144 -32.32 -9.02 2.10
CA SER A 144 -33.46 -9.76 1.56
C SER A 144 -32.99 -11.17 1.20
N PRO A 145 -33.14 -12.13 2.13
CA PRO A 145 -32.77 -13.52 1.90
C PRO A 145 -33.80 -14.21 0.98
N GLU A 146 -33.30 -14.82 -0.08
CA GLU A 146 -34.04 -15.70 -0.98
C GLU A 146 -33.63 -17.15 -0.75
N LYS A 147 -34.27 -18.10 -1.44
CA LYS A 147 -34.05 -19.54 -1.22
C LYS A 147 -32.58 -19.98 -1.40
N ASP A 148 -31.88 -19.39 -2.38
CA ASP A 148 -30.52 -19.81 -2.77
C ASP A 148 -29.48 -18.66 -2.72
N PHE A 149 -29.92 -17.42 -2.50
CA PHE A 149 -29.05 -16.23 -2.49
C PHE A 149 -29.60 -15.15 -1.56
N THR A 150 -28.81 -14.12 -1.28
CA THR A 150 -29.24 -12.93 -0.52
C THR A 150 -29.00 -11.69 -1.34
N ILE A 151 -30.02 -10.82 -1.43
CA ILE A 151 -29.87 -9.47 -1.97
C ILE A 151 -29.61 -8.52 -0.80
N ILE A 152 -28.54 -7.75 -0.91
CA ILE A 152 -28.18 -6.70 0.03
C ILE A 152 -28.31 -5.36 -0.67
N GLU A 153 -29.11 -4.47 -0.11
CA GLU A 153 -29.20 -3.08 -0.55
C GLU A 153 -28.26 -2.23 0.32
N LEU A 154 -27.38 -1.50 -0.34
CA LEU A 154 -26.39 -0.64 0.29
C LEU A 154 -26.97 0.74 0.53
N GLU A 155 -26.56 1.34 1.65
CA GLU A 155 -26.89 2.73 1.97
C GLU A 155 -26.38 3.64 0.85
N LYS A 156 -27.32 4.38 0.26
CA LYS A 156 -27.00 5.41 -0.72
C LYS A 156 -26.27 6.49 0.07
N GLU A 157 -25.01 6.74 -0.24
CA GLU A 157 -24.44 8.04 0.09
C GLU A 157 -25.31 9.06 -0.62
N GLU A 158 -26.06 9.86 0.16
CA GLU A 158 -26.71 11.04 -0.38
C GLU A 158 -25.61 11.89 -1.03
N VAL A 159 -25.58 11.86 -2.35
CA VAL A 159 -24.91 12.89 -3.13
C VAL A 159 -25.61 14.18 -2.73
N ILE A 160 -24.96 14.96 -1.87
CA ILE A 160 -25.37 16.31 -1.55
C ILE A 160 -25.45 17.00 -2.91
N SER A 161 -26.68 17.27 -3.36
CA SER A 161 -26.90 17.97 -4.61
C SER A 161 -26.18 19.32 -4.48
N PRO A 162 -25.40 19.77 -5.48
CA PRO A 162 -24.83 21.10 -5.42
C PRO A 162 -25.98 22.08 -5.22
N ILE A 163 -25.90 22.84 -4.13
CA ILE A 163 -26.81 23.92 -3.78
C ILE A 163 -27.01 24.75 -5.06
N PRO A 164 -28.25 25.01 -5.50
CA PRO A 164 -28.48 25.94 -6.60
C PRO A 164 -27.80 27.25 -6.22
N VAL A 165 -26.80 27.67 -6.98
CA VAL A 165 -26.19 28.98 -6.80
C VAL A 165 -27.31 29.98 -7.06
N GLU A 166 -27.85 30.53 -5.98
CA GLU A 166 -28.78 31.64 -6.04
C GLU A 166 -28.10 32.75 -6.83
N GLU A 167 -28.74 33.13 -7.93
CA GLU A 167 -28.28 34.15 -8.85
C GLU A 167 -28.08 35.45 -8.06
N ILE A 168 -26.81 35.82 -7.87
CA ILE A 168 -26.42 37.05 -7.17
C ILE A 168 -27.05 38.22 -7.94
N PRO A 169 -27.93 39.04 -7.35
CA PRO A 169 -28.51 40.15 -8.05
C PRO A 169 -27.40 41.15 -8.40
N ALA A 170 -27.41 41.58 -9.67
CA ALA A 170 -26.46 42.53 -10.23
C ALA A 170 -26.23 43.73 -9.29
N VAL A 171 -24.97 43.91 -8.88
CA VAL A 171 -24.53 45.08 -8.13
C VAL A 171 -24.83 46.32 -8.96
N LYS A 172 -25.73 47.15 -8.45
CA LYS A 172 -26.06 48.45 -9.02
C LYS A 172 -24.87 49.39 -8.82
N GLU A 173 -24.29 49.82 -9.93
CA GLU A 173 -23.20 50.78 -10.04
C GLU A 173 -23.45 52.05 -9.19
N PRO A 174 -22.52 52.47 -8.32
CA PRO A 174 -22.71 53.68 -7.53
C PRO A 174 -22.49 54.93 -8.39
N ALA A 175 -23.43 55.86 -8.29
CA ALA A 175 -23.45 57.12 -8.99
C ALA A 175 -22.20 58.00 -8.71
N ARG A 176 -21.64 58.52 -9.80
CA ARG A 176 -20.58 59.53 -9.87
C ARG A 176 -20.98 60.84 -9.19
N PRO A 177 -20.16 61.42 -8.29
CA PRO A 177 -20.30 62.82 -7.93
C PRO A 177 -19.54 63.71 -8.92
N THR A 178 -20.23 64.76 -9.34
CA THR A 178 -19.82 65.76 -10.33
C THR A 178 -19.21 66.98 -9.64
N GLY A 179 -18.07 67.46 -10.15
CA GLY A 179 -17.54 68.83 -9.99
C GLY A 179 -16.69 69.07 -8.72
N ALA A 180 -15.70 69.95 -8.68
CA ALA A 180 -15.20 70.92 -9.66
C ALA A 180 -13.86 71.51 -9.17
N GLY A 181 -13.03 71.99 -10.12
CA GLY A 181 -11.95 72.97 -9.91
C GLY A 181 -10.61 72.37 -9.45
N GLY A 182 -9.46 72.68 -10.02
CA GLY A 182 -9.07 73.66 -11.03
C GLY A 182 -7.54 73.69 -11.08
N GLU A 183 -7.00 74.15 -12.22
CA GLU A 183 -5.63 74.70 -12.41
C GLU A 183 -4.46 73.69 -12.37
N THR A 184 -3.43 73.66 -13.22
CA THR A 184 -3.01 74.18 -14.55
C THR A 184 -1.65 73.45 -14.84
N PRO A 185 -1.03 73.52 -16.03
CA PRO A 185 -0.13 72.48 -16.54
C PRO A 185 1.36 72.89 -16.57
N ALA A 186 2.27 71.91 -16.47
CA ALA A 186 3.65 71.98 -16.97
C ALA A 186 4.20 70.55 -17.12
N THR A 187 4.45 70.01 -18.32
CA THR A 187 5.59 70.21 -19.24
C THR A 187 6.47 68.96 -19.26
N ILE A 188 6.20 68.10 -20.25
CA ILE A 188 7.09 67.46 -21.25
C ILE A 188 8.53 67.07 -20.81
N THR A 189 8.73 65.74 -20.85
CA THR A 189 9.87 64.85 -21.20
C THR A 189 11.21 65.44 -21.69
N PRO A 190 12.36 64.69 -21.68
CA PRO A 190 12.53 63.26 -22.00
C PRO A 190 12.89 62.33 -20.83
#